data_AF-A0A6L7PV37-F1
#
_entry.id   AF-A0A6L7PV37-F1
#
_cell.length_a   1.000
_cell.length_b   1.000
_cell.length_c   1.000
_cell.angle_alpha   90.00
_cell.angle_beta   90.00
_cell.angle_gamma   90.00
#
_symmetry.space_group_name_H-M   'P 1'
#
loop_
_entity.id
_entity.type
_entity.pdbx_description
1 polymer ?
#
loop_
_entity_poly.entity_id
_entity_poly.type
_entity_poly.pdbx_seq_one_letter_code
_entity_poly.pdbx_strand_id
1 'polypeptide(L)'
;MTISQLRRRIDAIKRRFARELDIIKARRVAEAVADDWQRSNPPKTHQVIQRFADAGLRSDTYGNLAEYLNESRRKDEIPYPGVMVCNLLRYAWDHRYDRLLDWDLPPLEPRYGCPNLPVWV
;
A
#
# COMPACT_ATOMS: atom_id res chain seq x y z
N MET A 1 -17.16 -33.63 -4.14
CA MET A 1 -16.09 -32.62 -4.37
C MET A 1 -15.24 -33.09 -5.56
N THR A 2 -15.05 -32.27 -6.60
CA THR A 2 -14.34 -32.67 -7.83
C THR A 2 -12.90 -32.15 -7.87
N ILE A 3 -12.03 -32.76 -8.69
CA ILE A 3 -10.64 -32.30 -8.90
C ILE A 3 -10.61 -30.82 -9.32
N SER A 4 -11.58 -30.37 -10.12
CA SER A 4 -11.73 -28.97 -10.55
C SER A 4 -12.04 -28.02 -9.38
N GLN A 5 -12.82 -28.45 -8.40
CA GLN A 5 -13.08 -27.66 -7.18
C GLN A 5 -11.83 -27.56 -6.30
N LEU A 6 -11.03 -28.63 -6.23
CA LEU A 6 -9.78 -28.64 -5.48
C LEU A 6 -8.74 -27.69 -6.08
N ARG A 7 -8.57 -27.69 -7.41
CA ARG A 7 -7.67 -26.76 -8.12
C ARG A 7 -8.04 -25.31 -7.87
N ARG A 8 -9.33 -24.94 -8.00
CA ARG A 8 -9.80 -23.58 -7.71
C ARG A 8 -9.50 -23.14 -6.27
N ARG A 9 -9.64 -24.04 -5.29
CA ARG A 9 -9.30 -23.76 -3.88
C ARG A 9 -7.80 -23.55 -3.69
N ILE A 10 -6.97 -24.39 -4.30
CA ILE A 10 -5.49 -24.23 -4.25
C ILE A 10 -5.07 -22.90 -4.88
N ASP A 11 -5.63 -22.54 -6.04
CA ASP A 11 -5.31 -21.28 -6.71
C ASP A 11 -5.79 -20.05 -5.93
N ALA A 12 -6.91 -20.17 -5.20
CA ALA A 12 -7.37 -19.12 -4.31
C ALA A 12 -6.41 -18.92 -3.12
N ILE A 13 -5.94 -20.03 -2.53
CA ILE A 13 -4.97 -20.01 -1.43
C ILE A 13 -3.64 -19.40 -1.88
N LYS A 14 -3.11 -19.83 -3.03
CA LYS A 14 -1.87 -19.27 -3.60
C LYS A 14 -1.97 -17.78 -3.84
N ARG A 15 -3.08 -17.32 -4.44
CA ARG A 15 -3.34 -15.90 -4.69
C ARG A 15 -3.43 -15.10 -3.39
N ARG A 16 -4.05 -15.66 -2.35
CA ARG A 16 -4.14 -15.02 -1.03
C ARG A 16 -2.75 -14.82 -0.42
N PHE A 17 -1.93 -15.87 -0.36
CA PHE A 17 -0.58 -15.75 0.21
C PHE A 17 0.32 -14.82 -0.60
N ALA A 18 0.22 -14.84 -1.93
CA ALA A 18 0.95 -13.89 -2.78
C ALA A 18 0.60 -12.44 -2.42
N ARG A 19 -0.69 -12.13 -2.26
CA ARG A 19 -1.15 -10.78 -1.87
C ARG A 19 -0.65 -10.37 -0.49
N GLU A 20 -0.70 -11.28 0.49
CA GLU A 20 -0.20 -11.02 1.85
C GLU A 20 1.32 -10.74 1.84
N LEU A 21 2.08 -11.48 1.04
CA LEU A 21 3.52 -11.24 0.87
C LEU A 21 3.82 -9.90 0.20
N ASP A 22 3.04 -9.50 -0.81
CA ASP A 22 3.21 -8.21 -1.47
C ASP A 22 2.94 -7.04 -0.51
N ILE A 23 1.92 -7.16 0.35
CA ILE A 23 1.63 -6.16 1.40
C ILE A 23 2.80 -6.05 2.38
N ILE A 24 3.34 -7.17 2.85
CA ILE A 24 4.49 -7.18 3.78
C ILE A 24 5.72 -6.52 3.16
N LYS A 25 6.03 -6.85 1.90
CA LYS A 25 7.15 -6.24 1.17
C LYS A 25 6.94 -4.73 0.99
N ALA A 26 5.73 -4.33 0.58
CA ALA A 26 5.40 -2.93 0.35
C ALA A 26 5.52 -2.13 1.65
N ARG A 27 5.00 -2.66 2.75
CA ARG A 27 5.05 -2.01 4.05
C ARG A 27 6.48 -1.75 4.52
N ARG A 28 7.38 -2.73 4.39
CA ARG A 28 8.81 -2.55 4.75
C ARG A 28 9.47 -1.41 3.98
N VAL A 29 9.19 -1.33 2.67
CA VAL A 29 9.72 -0.23 1.83
C VAL A 29 9.10 1.10 2.25
N ALA A 30 7.79 1.13 2.52
CA ALA A 30 7.07 2.34 2.91
C ALA A 30 7.53 2.89 4.28
N GLU A 31 7.74 2.02 5.26
CA GLU A 31 8.29 2.37 6.59
C GLU A 31 9.71 2.95 6.45
N ALA A 32 10.58 2.31 5.67
CA ALA A 32 11.93 2.84 5.42
C ALA A 32 11.91 4.21 4.72
N VAL A 33 10.93 4.46 3.84
CA VAL A 33 10.75 5.76 3.19
C VAL A 33 10.26 6.81 4.19
N ALA A 34 9.32 6.48 5.07
CA ALA A 34 8.84 7.39 6.12
C ALA A 34 9.97 7.76 7.10
N ASP A 35 10.79 6.78 7.49
CA ASP A 35 11.98 7.01 8.33
C ASP A 35 12.99 7.95 7.66
N ASP A 36 13.30 7.71 6.37
CA ASP A 36 14.20 8.59 5.59
C ASP A 36 13.62 10.01 5.46
N TRP A 37 12.29 10.12 5.34
CA TRP A 37 11.59 11.39 5.30
C TRP A 37 11.75 12.18 6.59
N GLN A 38 11.61 11.51 7.75
CA GLN A 38 11.75 12.11 9.07
C GLN A 38 13.18 12.60 9.33
N ARG A 39 14.19 11.94 8.75
CA ARG A 39 15.62 12.26 8.94
C ARG A 39 16.13 13.45 8.11
N SER A 40 15.24 14.31 7.60
CA SER A 40 15.51 15.61 6.96
C SER A 40 15.96 15.61 5.48
N ASN A 41 15.95 14.46 4.79
CA ASN A 41 16.14 14.43 3.33
C ASN A 41 15.10 13.54 2.65
N PRO A 42 13.87 14.05 2.45
CA PRO A 42 12.79 13.27 1.86
C PRO A 42 13.20 12.76 0.48
N PRO A 43 13.16 11.43 0.24
CA PRO A 43 13.58 10.88 -1.03
C PRO A 43 12.77 11.44 -2.19
N LYS A 44 13.42 11.59 -3.35
CA LYS A 44 12.71 12.00 -4.56
C LYS A 44 11.68 10.93 -4.92
N THR A 45 10.53 11.35 -5.44
CA THR A 45 9.42 10.45 -5.77
C THR A 45 9.83 9.27 -6.65
N HIS A 46 10.70 9.48 -7.65
CA HIS A 46 11.22 8.40 -8.50
C HIS A 46 12.10 7.39 -7.73
N GLN A 47 12.86 7.84 -6.72
CA GLN A 47 13.68 6.96 -5.88
C GLN A 47 12.80 6.08 -5.00
N VAL A 48 11.70 6.64 -4.47
CA VAL A 48 10.70 5.86 -3.73
C VAL A 48 10.08 4.80 -4.63
N ILE A 49 9.62 5.17 -5.82
CA ILE A 49 9.06 4.23 -6.81
C ILE A 49 10.07 3.14 -7.17
N GLN A 50 11.33 3.50 -7.38
CA GLN A 50 12.39 2.55 -7.69
C GLN A 50 12.60 1.53 -6.55
N ARG A 51 12.58 1.95 -5.29
CA ARG A 51 12.68 1.02 -4.14
C ARG A 51 11.54 0.00 -4.13
N PHE A 52 10.31 0.40 -4.48
CA PHE A 52 9.20 -0.53 -4.62
C PHE A 52 9.37 -1.48 -5.81
N ALA A 53 9.85 -0.96 -6.94
CA ALA A 53 10.15 -1.78 -8.12
C ALA A 53 11.24 -2.83 -7.83
N ASP A 54 12.30 -2.44 -7.12
CA ASP A 54 13.41 -3.30 -6.71
C ASP A 54 12.97 -4.38 -5.70
N ALA A 55 11.95 -4.09 -4.89
CA ALA A 55 11.27 -5.08 -4.04
C ALA A 55 10.37 -6.06 -4.82
N GLY A 56 10.31 -5.93 -6.15
CA GLY A 56 9.52 -6.77 -7.05
C GLY A 56 8.04 -6.37 -7.13
N LEU A 57 7.66 -5.22 -6.57
CA LEU A 57 6.27 -4.75 -6.55
C LEU A 57 5.99 -3.96 -7.81
N ARG A 58 5.63 -4.66 -8.88
CA ARG A 58 5.20 -4.02 -10.13
C ARG A 58 3.76 -3.56 -9.97
N SER A 59 3.54 -2.25 -10.03
CA SER A 59 2.22 -1.67 -9.90
C SER A 59 1.90 -0.74 -11.08
N ASP A 60 0.70 -0.89 -11.61
CA ASP A 60 0.09 0.05 -12.55
C ASP A 60 -0.31 1.38 -11.87
N THR A 61 -0.23 1.46 -10.54
CA THR A 61 -0.67 2.61 -9.75
C THR A 61 0.47 3.44 -9.16
N TYR A 62 1.69 3.34 -9.71
CA TYR A 62 2.78 4.25 -9.32
C TYR A 62 2.42 5.74 -9.51
N GLY A 63 1.51 6.06 -10.43
CA GLY A 63 0.98 7.42 -10.59
C GLY A 63 0.31 7.93 -9.31
N ASN A 64 -0.58 7.14 -8.70
CA ASN A 64 -1.27 7.53 -7.46
C ASN A 64 -0.29 7.70 -6.30
N LEU A 65 0.68 6.78 -6.18
CA LEU A 65 1.74 6.88 -5.19
C LEU A 65 2.57 8.16 -5.40
N ALA A 66 2.89 8.51 -6.65
CA ALA A 66 3.64 9.70 -6.97
C ALA A 66 2.89 10.99 -6.58
N GLU A 67 1.59 11.05 -6.89
CA GLU A 67 0.71 12.16 -6.50
C GLU A 67 0.66 12.32 -4.99
N TYR A 68 0.43 11.22 -4.25
CA TYR A 68 0.41 11.22 -2.78
C TYR A 68 1.72 11.75 -2.19
N LEU A 69 2.88 11.22 -2.63
CA LEU A 69 4.18 11.66 -2.13
C LEU A 69 4.47 13.12 -2.44
N ASN A 70 4.01 13.62 -3.60
CA ASN A 70 4.15 15.03 -3.95
C ASN A 70 3.25 15.92 -3.09
N GLU A 71 2.05 15.47 -2.75
CA GLU A 71 1.15 16.16 -1.82
C GLU A 71 1.74 16.23 -0.41
N SER A 72 2.19 15.10 0.14
CA SER A 72 2.86 15.05 1.44
C SER A 72 4.06 16.01 1.49
N ARG A 73 4.87 16.05 0.41
CA ARG A 73 5.99 16.99 0.31
C ARG A 73 5.55 18.46 0.28
N ARG A 74 4.46 18.79 -0.42
CA ARG A 74 3.92 20.16 -0.45
C ARG A 74 3.42 20.62 0.92
N LYS A 75 2.94 19.68 1.75
CA LYS A 75 2.41 19.95 3.09
C LYS A 75 3.44 19.81 4.21
N ASP A 76 4.67 19.44 3.89
CA ASP A 76 5.71 19.09 4.86
C ASP A 76 5.26 17.96 5.82
N GLU A 77 4.50 17.01 5.29
CA GLU A 77 3.98 15.85 6.02
C GLU A 77 4.83 14.60 5.73
N ILE A 78 5.07 13.80 6.78
CA ILE A 78 5.67 12.48 6.62
C ILE A 78 4.62 11.55 5.99
N PRO A 79 4.91 10.92 4.85
CA PRO A 79 3.95 10.02 4.20
C PRO A 79 3.70 8.81 5.09
N TYR A 80 2.44 8.47 5.27
CA TYR A 80 2.04 7.36 6.10
C TYR A 80 2.24 6.03 5.37
N PRO A 81 2.97 5.05 5.93
CA PRO A 81 3.27 3.80 5.25
C PRO A 81 2.05 3.04 4.75
N GLY A 82 0.97 3.00 5.52
CA GLY A 82 -0.28 2.36 5.11
C GLY A 82 -0.92 3.01 3.86
N VAL A 83 -0.87 4.34 3.76
CA VAL A 83 -1.43 5.09 2.62
C VAL A 83 -0.56 4.87 1.37
N MET A 84 0.76 4.77 1.54
CA MET A 84 1.66 4.41 0.43
C MET A 84 1.34 3.01 -0.10
N VAL A 85 1.17 2.02 0.78
CA VAL A 85 0.82 0.65 0.38
C VAL A 85 -0.54 0.62 -0.32
N CYS A 86 -1.54 1.35 0.18
CA CYS A 86 -2.85 1.45 -0.44
C CYS A 86 -2.82 2.08 -1.83
N ASN A 87 -2.00 3.13 -2.01
CA ASN A 87 -1.81 3.76 -3.32
C ASN A 87 -1.06 2.85 -4.30
N LEU A 88 -0.21 1.95 -3.81
CA LEU A 88 0.55 0.99 -4.62
C LEU A 88 -0.23 -0.30 -4.94
N LEU A 89 -1.01 -0.81 -3.99
CA LEU A 89 -1.70 -2.10 -4.06
C LEU A 89 -3.20 -1.84 -3.87
N ARG A 90 -3.91 -1.45 -4.92
CA ARG A 90 -5.36 -1.13 -4.83
C ARG A 90 -6.19 -2.21 -4.15
N TYR A 91 -5.87 -3.50 -4.35
CA TYR A 91 -6.57 -4.63 -3.73
C TYR A 91 -6.34 -4.74 -2.22
N ALA A 92 -5.37 -4.02 -1.67
CA ALA A 92 -5.12 -3.97 -0.23
C ALA A 92 -6.33 -3.41 0.54
N TRP A 93 -7.21 -2.64 -0.12
CA TRP A 93 -8.47 -2.15 0.45
C TRP A 93 -9.46 -3.25 0.89
N ASP A 94 -9.56 -4.35 0.14
CA ASP A 94 -10.59 -5.39 0.35
C ASP A 94 -10.25 -6.39 1.48
N HIS A 95 -8.97 -6.51 1.86
CA HIS A 95 -8.53 -7.53 2.83
C HIS A 95 -8.53 -6.99 4.23
N ARG A 96 -9.71 -6.86 4.88
CA ARG A 96 -9.88 -6.57 6.33
C ARG A 96 -8.71 -5.76 6.89
N TYR A 97 -8.44 -4.63 6.24
CA TYR A 97 -7.22 -3.89 6.49
C TYR A 97 -7.22 -3.44 7.96
N ASP A 98 -8.41 -3.25 8.55
CA ASP A 98 -8.67 -3.12 9.99
C ASP A 98 -7.78 -4.03 10.88
N ARG A 99 -7.56 -5.31 10.54
CA ARG A 99 -6.70 -6.21 11.34
C ARG A 99 -5.19 -6.04 11.11
N LEU A 100 -4.79 -5.46 9.98
CA LEU A 100 -3.41 -5.09 9.66
C LEU A 100 -3.11 -3.63 10.06
N LEU A 101 -4.16 -2.84 10.29
CA LEU A 101 -4.22 -1.41 10.60
C LEU A 101 -4.51 -1.08 12.07
N ASP A 102 -4.74 -2.07 12.95
CA ASP A 102 -4.90 -1.90 14.40
C ASP A 102 -3.69 -1.20 15.10
N TRP A 103 -2.69 -0.75 14.34
CA TRP A 103 -1.49 -0.07 14.80
C TRP A 103 -1.32 1.24 14.01
N ASP A 104 -1.87 2.33 14.56
CA ASP A 104 -1.50 3.74 14.32
C ASP A 104 -1.83 4.43 12.98
N LEU A 105 -2.95 4.14 12.31
CA LEU A 105 -3.40 5.01 11.21
C LEU A 105 -4.07 6.28 11.75
N PRO A 106 -3.66 7.50 11.34
CA PRO A 106 -4.53 8.66 11.53
C PRO A 106 -5.85 8.43 10.76
N PRO A 107 -6.97 9.00 11.24
CA PRO A 107 -8.26 8.88 10.55
C PRO A 107 -8.09 9.31 9.09
N LEU A 108 -8.30 8.36 8.17
CA LEU A 108 -8.09 8.56 6.74
C LEU A 108 -9.10 9.58 6.23
N GLU A 109 -8.64 10.79 5.96
CA GLU A 109 -9.49 11.78 5.32
C GLU A 109 -9.73 11.37 3.86
N PRO A 110 -10.94 11.59 3.31
CA PRO A 110 -11.33 11.16 1.94
C PRO A 110 -10.42 11.66 0.81
N ARG A 111 -9.54 12.63 1.12
CA ARG A 111 -8.64 13.32 0.19
C ARG A 111 -7.42 12.50 -0.25
N TYR A 112 -7.02 11.46 0.47
CA TYR A 112 -5.82 10.67 0.14
C TYR A 112 -6.04 9.56 -0.91
N GLY A 113 -6.86 9.84 -1.92
CA GLY A 113 -6.88 9.06 -3.16
C GLY A 113 -7.32 7.61 -3.02
N CYS A 114 -8.21 7.33 -2.08
CA CYS A 114 -8.78 6.00 -1.93
C CYS A 114 -10.26 6.01 -2.31
N PRO A 115 -10.57 5.86 -3.61
CA PRO A 115 -11.94 5.93 -4.08
C PRO A 115 -12.71 4.68 -3.62
N ASN A 116 -13.79 4.93 -2.89
CA ASN A 116 -14.86 4.03 -2.45
C ASN A 116 -14.70 3.36 -1.07
N LEU A 117 -15.12 4.10 -0.03
CA LEU A 117 -15.86 3.50 1.08
C LEU A 117 -17.24 4.19 1.16
N PRO A 118 -18.34 3.44 1.33
CA PRO A 118 -19.55 4.03 1.88
C PRO A 118 -19.23 4.50 3.30
N VAL A 119 -19.48 5.79 3.56
CA VAL A 119 -19.56 6.31 4.92
C VAL A 119 -20.73 5.58 5.57
N TRP A 120 -20.44 4.61 6.43
CA TRP A 120 -21.47 4.04 7.30
C TRP A 120 -21.86 5.14 8.30
N VAL A 121 -22.99 5.79 8.01
CA VAL A 121 -23.82 6.50 8.99
C VAL A 121 -24.43 5.46 9.93
#